data_AF-A0AAE4KKT5-F1
#
_entry.id   AF-A0AAE4KKT5-F1
#
_cell.length_a   1.000
_cell.length_b   1.000
_cell.length_c   1.000
_cell.angle_alpha   90.00
_cell.angle_beta   90.00
_cell.angle_gamma   90.00
#
_symmetry.space_group_name_H-M   'P 1'
#
loop_
_entity.id
_entity.type
_entity.pdbx_description
1 polymer ?
#
loop_
_entity_poly.entity_id
_entity_poly.type
_entity_poly.pdbx_seq_one_letter_code
_entity_poly.pdbx_strand_id
1 'polypeptide(L)'
;MDHAPQFLEFAGYRCRFGRRGSGLPTAKQVMVLAGLASGMTQKEIAQARGISPATVKSTAEALYYHLHAIRATDAVARAIRRGWIAPLLLALMVGGLHQDTTQLIRVRQPVRTRQPVSSTSRIARRDLGSVYA
;
A
#
# COMPACT_ATOMS: atom_id res chain seq x y z
N MET A 1 -7.57 24.53 26.44
CA MET A 1 -8.60 23.48 26.58
C MET A 1 -8.40 22.50 25.45
N ASP A 2 -7.54 21.50 25.65
CA ASP A 2 -7.20 20.52 24.64
C ASP A 2 -8.33 19.51 24.49
N HIS A 3 -9.15 19.69 23.46
CA HIS A 3 -10.20 18.74 23.13
C HIS A 3 -9.56 17.49 22.55
N ALA A 4 -9.85 16.33 23.17
CA ALA A 4 -9.36 15.04 22.72
C ALA A 4 -9.67 14.82 21.22
N PRO A 5 -8.71 14.31 20.44
CA PRO A 5 -8.93 14.03 19.03
C PRO A 5 -10.05 13.01 18.86
N GLN A 6 -11.10 13.38 18.13
CA GLN A 6 -12.21 12.49 17.83
C GLN A 6 -11.86 11.64 16.60
N PHE A 7 -12.17 10.35 16.66
CA PHE A 7 -11.93 9.40 15.58
C PHE A 7 -13.25 8.98 14.96
N LEU A 8 -13.26 8.88 13.63
CA LEU A 8 -14.37 8.35 12.85
C LEU A 8 -13.84 7.25 11.95
N GLU A 9 -14.56 6.13 11.90
CA GLU A 9 -14.27 5.04 10.97
C GLU A 9 -15.22 5.12 9.78
N PHE A 10 -14.67 5.09 8.58
CA PHE A 10 -15.44 5.09 7.34
C PHE A 10 -14.67 4.35 6.24
N ALA A 11 -15.35 3.49 5.49
CA ALA A 11 -14.78 2.71 4.39
C ALA A 11 -13.49 1.93 4.76
N GLY A 12 -13.40 1.43 6.00
CA GLY A 12 -12.23 0.70 6.51
C GLY A 12 -11.06 1.59 6.97
N TYR A 13 -11.21 2.91 6.95
CA TYR A 13 -10.20 3.86 7.43
C TYR A 13 -10.62 4.50 8.73
N ARG A 14 -9.69 4.55 9.69
CA ARG A 14 -9.81 5.35 10.91
C ARG A 14 -9.20 6.72 10.70
N CYS A 15 -10.02 7.74 10.92
CA CYS A 15 -9.66 9.11 10.58
C CYS A 15 -9.92 10.06 11.74
N ARG A 16 -9.02 11.02 11.92
CA ARG A 16 -9.06 12.02 12.99
C ARG A 16 -9.76 13.28 12.51
N PHE A 17 -10.72 13.78 13.28
CA PHE A 17 -11.46 14.99 12.98
C PHE A 17 -11.58 15.91 14.20
N GLY A 18 -11.98 17.16 13.98
CA GLY A 18 -12.16 18.16 15.03
C GLY A 18 -13.19 19.23 14.69
N ARG A 19 -13.35 20.20 15.59
CA ARG A 19 -14.22 21.37 15.37
C ARG A 19 -13.57 22.34 14.37
N ARG A 20 -14.38 23.18 13.73
CA ARG A 20 -13.86 24.27 12.89
C ARG A 20 -12.89 25.15 13.70
N GLY A 21 -11.76 25.51 13.10
CA GLY A 21 -10.71 26.29 13.77
C GLY A 21 -9.68 25.49 14.57
N SER A 22 -9.89 24.18 14.79
CA SER A 22 -8.94 23.32 15.54
C SER A 22 -7.73 22.84 14.72
N GLY A 23 -7.58 23.29 13.47
CA GLY A 23 -6.57 22.78 12.54
C GLY A 23 -6.85 21.38 11.98
N LEU A 24 -7.88 20.69 12.50
CA LEU A 24 -8.35 19.39 12.03
C LEU A 24 -9.54 19.54 11.05
N PRO A 25 -9.70 18.59 10.12
CA PRO A 25 -10.83 18.56 9.20
C PRO A 25 -12.13 18.25 9.96
N THR A 26 -13.25 18.71 9.40
CA THR A 26 -14.58 18.42 9.95
C THR A 26 -14.98 16.96 9.68
N ALA A 27 -15.84 16.35 10.49
CA ALA A 27 -16.33 14.98 10.28
C ALA A 27 -16.82 14.70 8.85
N LYS A 28 -17.56 15.64 8.24
CA LYS A 28 -18.06 15.52 6.86
C LYS A 28 -16.92 15.44 5.83
N GLN A 29 -15.88 16.23 6.02
CA GLN A 29 -14.69 16.27 5.16
C GLN A 29 -13.92 14.96 5.27
N VAL A 30 -13.77 14.47 6.50
CA VAL A 30 -13.07 13.22 6.78
C VAL A 30 -13.77 12.00 6.18
N MET A 31 -15.10 11.92 6.23
CA MET A 31 -15.83 10.84 5.55
C MET A 31 -15.57 10.83 4.04
N VAL A 32 -15.60 12.00 3.40
CA VAL A 32 -15.33 12.10 1.95
C VAL A 32 -13.89 11.69 1.66
N LEU A 33 -12.94 12.15 2.45
CA LEU A 33 -11.53 11.81 2.30
C LEU A 33 -11.27 10.30 2.47
N ALA A 34 -11.92 9.66 3.44
CA ALA A 34 -11.83 8.23 3.68
C ALA A 34 -12.41 7.43 2.50
N GLY A 35 -13.54 7.86 1.94
CA GLY A 35 -14.10 7.27 0.71
C GLY A 35 -13.18 7.47 -0.51
N LEU A 36 -12.56 8.63 -0.64
CA LEU A 36 -11.58 8.86 -1.71
C LEU A 36 -10.33 7.96 -1.53
N ALA A 37 -9.91 7.72 -0.29
CA ALA A 37 -8.81 6.81 0.02
C ALA A 37 -9.14 5.33 -0.23
N SER A 38 -10.42 4.93 -0.10
CA SER A 38 -10.89 3.59 -0.46
C SER A 38 -11.11 3.40 -1.96
N GLY A 39 -10.90 4.45 -2.78
CA GLY A 39 -11.12 4.40 -4.22
C GLY A 39 -12.57 4.60 -4.64
N MET A 40 -13.46 5.01 -3.73
CA MET A 40 -14.85 5.31 -4.07
C MET A 40 -14.96 6.59 -4.89
N THR A 41 -15.84 6.57 -5.87
CA THR A 41 -16.27 7.76 -6.61
C THR A 41 -17.15 8.66 -5.73
N GLN A 42 -17.29 9.93 -6.09
CA GLN A 42 -18.14 10.87 -5.36
C GLN A 42 -19.61 10.42 -5.27
N LYS A 43 -20.10 9.69 -6.29
CA LYS A 43 -21.46 9.14 -6.32
C LYS A 43 -21.63 7.98 -5.33
N GLU A 44 -20.65 7.08 -5.25
CA GLU A 44 -20.66 5.99 -4.28
C GLU A 44 -20.55 6.50 -2.84
N ILE A 45 -19.71 7.52 -2.60
CA ILE A 45 -19.62 8.20 -1.30
C ILE A 45 -20.97 8.85 -0.94
N ALA A 46 -21.66 9.45 -1.91
CA ALA A 46 -22.97 10.05 -1.71
C ALA A 46 -24.01 8.99 -1.33
N GLN A 47 -24.03 7.87 -2.05
CA GLN A 47 -24.90 6.72 -1.77
C GLN A 47 -24.61 6.12 -0.39
N ALA A 48 -23.34 5.87 -0.05
CA ALA A 48 -22.93 5.32 1.24
C ALA A 48 -23.30 6.23 2.43
N ARG A 49 -23.41 7.54 2.19
CA ARG A 49 -23.76 8.53 3.22
C ARG A 49 -25.24 8.96 3.20
N GLY A 50 -26.02 8.54 2.21
CA GLY A 50 -27.41 8.96 2.03
C GLY A 50 -27.58 10.47 1.77
N ILE A 51 -26.62 11.11 1.07
CA ILE A 51 -26.65 12.55 0.77
C ILE A 51 -26.58 12.82 -0.73
N SER A 52 -26.91 14.05 -1.14
CA SER A 52 -26.80 14.45 -2.55
C SER A 52 -25.34 14.42 -3.04
N PRO A 53 -25.06 13.92 -4.27
CA PRO A 53 -23.75 14.01 -4.89
C PRO A 53 -23.19 15.43 -4.98
N ALA A 54 -24.06 16.43 -5.13
CA ALA A 54 -23.67 17.84 -5.13
C ALA A 54 -23.05 18.27 -3.79
N THR A 55 -23.58 17.75 -2.68
CA THR A 55 -23.04 18.01 -1.34
C THR A 55 -21.67 17.36 -1.16
N VAL A 56 -21.47 16.15 -1.68
CA VAL A 56 -20.15 15.49 -1.68
C VAL A 56 -19.14 16.29 -2.50
N LYS A 57 -19.53 16.75 -3.69
CA LYS A 57 -18.67 17.58 -4.55
C LYS A 57 -18.24 18.86 -3.84
N SER A 58 -19.18 19.63 -3.28
CA SER A 58 -18.86 20.85 -2.53
C SER A 58 -17.95 20.57 -1.32
N THR A 59 -18.18 19.45 -0.62
CA THR A 59 -17.33 19.04 0.51
C THR A 59 -15.92 18.67 0.05
N ALA A 60 -15.79 17.99 -1.09
CA ALA A 60 -14.52 17.62 -1.69
C ALA A 60 -13.72 18.85 -2.16
N GLU A 61 -14.38 19.84 -2.77
CA GLU A 61 -13.77 21.10 -3.17
C GLU A 61 -13.23 21.88 -1.97
N ALA A 62 -14.03 22.03 -0.92
CA ALA A 62 -13.59 22.65 0.32
C ALA A 62 -12.41 21.91 0.96
N LEU A 63 -12.40 20.57 0.85
CA LEU A 63 -11.30 19.75 1.32
C LEU A 63 -10.02 19.96 0.50
N TYR A 64 -10.12 20.00 -0.83
CA TYR A 64 -9.00 20.27 -1.73
C TYR A 64 -8.39 21.65 -1.47
N TYR A 65 -9.24 22.66 -1.27
CA TYR A 65 -8.81 24.00 -0.88
C TYR A 65 -8.01 23.97 0.43
N HIS A 66 -8.54 23.30 1.47
CA HIS A 66 -7.89 23.20 2.79
C HIS A 66 -6.55 22.43 2.79
N LEU A 67 -6.41 21.47 1.89
CA LEU A 67 -5.18 20.69 1.70
C LEU A 67 -4.24 21.31 0.66
N HIS A 68 -4.67 22.39 -0.03
CA HIS A 68 -4.02 22.95 -1.21
C HIS A 68 -3.73 21.90 -2.30
N ALA A 69 -4.62 20.91 -2.43
CA ALA A 69 -4.49 19.80 -3.36
C ALA A 69 -5.24 20.08 -4.65
N ILE A 70 -4.69 19.62 -5.78
CA ILE A 70 -5.31 19.80 -7.11
C ILE A 70 -6.18 18.59 -7.47
N ARG A 71 -5.82 17.41 -6.96
CA ARG A 71 -6.47 16.13 -7.27
C ARG A 71 -6.79 15.35 -6.00
N ALA A 72 -7.76 14.43 -6.10
CA ALA A 72 -8.16 13.54 -5.02
C ALA A 72 -6.97 12.78 -4.40
N THR A 73 -6.10 12.22 -5.25
CA THR A 73 -4.93 11.46 -4.81
C THR A 73 -3.93 12.31 -4.04
N ASP A 74 -3.69 13.55 -4.48
CA ASP A 74 -2.81 14.49 -3.76
C ASP A 74 -3.43 14.90 -2.42
N ALA A 75 -4.74 15.11 -2.38
CA ALA A 75 -5.46 15.39 -1.15
C ALA A 75 -5.33 14.25 -0.13
N VAL A 76 -5.48 13.00 -0.57
CA VAL A 76 -5.28 11.80 0.26
C VAL A 76 -3.83 11.72 0.73
N ALA A 77 -2.85 11.88 -0.16
CA ALA A 77 -1.44 11.83 0.19
C ALA A 77 -1.05 12.89 1.23
N ARG A 78 -1.55 14.12 1.08
CA ARG A 78 -1.34 15.21 2.04
C ARG A 78 -2.03 14.93 3.37
N ALA A 79 -3.21 14.35 3.35
CA ALA A 79 -3.93 14.02 4.57
C ALA A 79 -3.27 12.88 5.36
N ILE A 80 -2.65 11.92 4.68
CA ILE A 80 -1.79 10.90 5.29
C ILE A 80 -0.57 11.57 5.94
N ARG A 81 0.13 12.47 5.22
CA ARG A 81 1.29 13.22 5.76
C ARG A 81 0.95 14.07 6.98
N ARG A 82 -0.27 14.63 7.04
CA ARG A 82 -0.78 15.41 8.19
C ARG A 82 -1.33 14.54 9.34
N GLY A 83 -1.37 13.21 9.18
CA GLY A 83 -1.91 12.29 10.19
C GLY A 83 -3.42 12.47 10.41
N TRP A 84 -4.17 12.78 9.35
CA TRP A 84 -5.64 12.85 9.39
C TRP A 84 -6.26 11.48 9.11
N ILE A 85 -5.63 10.67 8.26
CA ILE A 85 -5.99 9.28 7.97
C ILE A 85 -4.77 8.41 8.22
N ALA A 86 -4.96 7.30 8.93
CA ALA A 86 -3.89 6.37 9.26
C ALA A 86 -4.10 5.02 8.55
N PRO A 87 -3.63 4.84 7.29
CA PRO A 87 -3.56 3.51 6.68
C PRO A 87 -2.53 2.61 7.38
N LEU A 88 -1.53 3.23 8.01
CA LEU A 88 -0.33 2.58 8.56
C LEU A 88 -0.63 1.75 9.83
N LEU A 89 -1.64 2.11 10.62
CA LEU A 89 -2.07 1.28 11.77
C LEU A 89 -2.54 -0.11 11.32
N LEU A 90 -3.26 -0.21 10.21
CA LEU A 90 -3.74 -1.50 9.69
C LEU A 90 -2.57 -2.33 9.16
N ALA A 91 -1.63 -1.71 8.43
CA ALA A 91 -0.42 -2.37 7.96
C ALA A 91 0.49 -2.84 9.13
N LEU A 92 0.63 -2.04 10.19
CA LEU A 92 1.39 -2.42 11.38
C LEU A 92 0.71 -3.50 12.21
N MET A 93 -0.61 -3.49 12.33
CA MET A 93 -1.36 -4.56 12.99
C MET A 93 -1.18 -5.89 12.23
N VAL A 94 -1.28 -5.86 10.89
CA VAL A 94 -1.05 -7.06 10.05
C VAL A 94 0.41 -7.53 10.12
N GLY A 95 1.39 -6.62 10.08
CA GLY A 95 2.81 -6.95 10.18
C GLY A 95 3.23 -7.47 11.56
N GLY A 96 2.66 -6.94 12.65
CA GLY A 96 2.91 -7.37 14.02
C GLY A 96 2.31 -8.74 14.34
N LEU A 97 1.10 -9.04 13.83
CA LEU A 97 0.46 -10.35 14.00
C LEU A 97 1.16 -11.49 13.23
N HIS A 98 1.97 -11.19 12.20
CA HIS A 98 2.71 -12.20 11.43
C HIS A 98 4.07 -12.57 12.04
N GLN A 99 4.50 -11.94 13.14
CA GLN A 99 5.77 -12.29 13.79
C GLN A 99 5.75 -13.70 14.41
N ASP A 100 4.58 -14.23 14.76
CA ASP A 100 4.44 -15.54 15.40
C ASP A 100 4.55 -16.73 14.42
N THR A 101 4.23 -16.54 13.13
CA THR A 101 4.26 -17.62 12.11
C THR A 101 5.62 -17.78 11.43
N THR A 102 6.52 -16.81 11.55
CA THR A 102 7.81 -16.83 10.84
C THR A 102 8.92 -17.61 11.55
N GLN A 103 8.69 -18.13 12.76
CA GLN A 103 9.69 -18.91 13.51
C GLN A 103 9.93 -20.35 12.98
N LEU A 104 9.19 -20.83 11.98
CA LEU A 104 9.32 -22.21 11.47
C LEU A 104 9.88 -22.36 10.05
N ILE A 105 10.11 -21.29 9.29
CA ILE A 105 10.73 -21.41 7.97
C ILE A 105 12.26 -21.31 8.13
N ARG A 106 12.86 -22.37 8.69
CA ARG A 106 14.29 -22.64 8.47
C ARG A 106 14.46 -22.98 6.99
N VAL A 107 14.85 -21.99 6.19
CA VAL A 107 15.32 -22.19 4.82
C VAL A 107 16.56 -23.09 4.88
N ARG A 108 16.37 -24.39 4.61
CA ARG A 108 17.48 -25.29 4.29
C ARG A 108 18.11 -24.74 3.01
N GLN A 109 19.34 -24.25 3.09
CA GLN A 109 20.08 -23.84 1.90
C GLN A 109 20.11 -25.02 0.91
N PRO A 110 19.76 -24.84 -0.37
CA PRO A 110 19.89 -25.90 -1.35
C PRO A 110 21.38 -26.22 -1.53
N VAL A 111 21.78 -27.42 -1.10
CA VAL A 111 23.10 -27.98 -1.36
C VAL A 111 23.30 -28.00 -2.87
N ARG A 112 24.28 -27.24 -3.35
CA ARG A 112 24.65 -27.17 -4.76
C ARG A 112 25.30 -28.50 -5.16
N THR A 113 24.51 -29.44 -5.68
CA THR A 113 25.04 -30.66 -6.33
C THR A 113 25.73 -30.26 -7.62
N ARG A 114 27.03 -29.99 -7.55
CA ARG A 114 27.91 -29.86 -8.71
C ARG A 114 28.11 -31.27 -9.26
N GLN A 115 27.45 -31.61 -10.36
CA GLN A 115 27.78 -32.82 -11.13
C GLN A 115 29.18 -32.65 -11.73
N PRO A 116 30.18 -33.50 -11.38
CA PRO A 116 31.40 -33.58 -12.16
C PRO A 116 31.10 -34.32 -13.45
N VAL A 117 31.12 -33.62 -14.58
CA VAL A 117 31.03 -34.25 -15.90
C VAL A 117 32.42 -34.81 -16.22
N SER A 118 32.60 -36.13 -16.12
CA SER A 118 33.81 -36.80 -16.55
C SER A 118 33.89 -36.78 -18.09
N SER A 119 34.73 -35.91 -18.66
CA SER A 119 35.07 -36.00 -20.07
C SER A 119 36.03 -37.17 -20.29
N THR A 120 35.49 -38.31 -20.69
CA THR A 120 36.30 -39.37 -21.30
C THR A 120 36.60 -38.96 -22.74
N SER A 121 37.85 -38.58 -23.02
CA SER A 121 38.34 -38.49 -24.39
C SER A 121 38.68 -39.90 -24.88
N ARG A 122 37.85 -40.44 -25.78
CA ARG A 122 38.28 -41.55 -26.64
C ARG A 122 39.26 -40.98 -27.66
N ILE A 123 40.55 -41.07 -27.35
CA ILE A 123 41.62 -40.91 -28.34
C ILE A 123 41.48 -42.10 -29.30
N ALA A 124 40.77 -41.87 -30.41
CA ALA A 124 40.74 -42.79 -31.52
C ALA A 124 42.10 -42.73 -32.21
N ARG A 125 42.92 -43.78 -32.01
CA ARG A 125 44.08 -44.07 -32.83
C ARG A 125 43.63 -44.12 -34.30
N ARG A 126 44.22 -43.26 -35.14
CA ARG A 126 44.20 -43.43 -36.59
C ARG A 126 45.61 -43.78 -37.01
N ASP A 127 45.81 -45.07 -37.25
CA ASP A 127 46.90 -45.55 -38.08
C ASP A 127 46.64 -45.08 -39.52
N LEU A 128 47.52 -44.24 -40.03
CA LEU A 128 47.74 -44.08 -41.47
C LEU A 128 49.22 -44.33 -41.70
N GLY A 129 49.52 -45.54 -42.15
CA GLY A 129 50.84 -45.92 -42.59
C GLY A 129 51.23 -45.25 -43.89
N SER A 130 52.55 -45.09 -44.03
CA SER A 130 53.31 -45.35 -45.26
C SER A 130 52.93 -44.57 -46.52
N VAL A 131 53.69 -43.51 -46.83
CA VAL A 131 54.03 -43.13 -48.22
C VAL A 131 55.45 -42.54 -48.26
N TYR A 132 56.39 -43.38 -48.72
CA TYR A 132 57.63 -43.13 -49.48
C TYR A 132 58.31 -41.75 -49.46
N ALA A 133 59.58 -41.70 -49.00
CA ALA A 133 60.73 -41.08 -49.68
C ALA A 133 62.02 -41.33 -48.89
#